data_AF-A0A0H5PA13-F1
#
_entry.id   AF-A0A0H5PA13-F1
#
_cell.length_a   1.000
_cell.length_b   1.000
_cell.length_c   1.000
_cell.angle_alpha   90.00
_cell.angle_beta   90.00
_cell.angle_gamma   90.00
#
_symmetry.space_group_name_H-M   'P 1'
#
loop_
_entity.id
_entity.type
_entity.pdbx_description
1 polymer ?
#
loop_
_entity_poly.entity_id
_entity_poly.type
_entity_poly.pdbx_seq_one_letter_code
_entity_poly.pdbx_strand_id
1 'polypeptide(L)'
;MTIHDLPKLETPTCDSRIHEFGPFAPAPTADYWADWHGCHQAFACRACLTAIADRFPRPIPINCGGCEQAFTQLADYLTWRPL
;
A
#
# COMPACT_ATOMS: atom_id res chain seq x y z
N MET A 1 -24.59 22.40 26.77
CA MET A 1 -23.51 21.38 26.76
C MET A 1 -23.80 20.47 25.58
N THR A 2 -23.37 20.86 24.39
CA THR A 2 -23.66 20.16 23.13
C THR A 2 -22.41 19.38 22.75
N ILE A 3 -22.51 18.06 22.89
CA ILE A 3 -21.67 17.08 22.22
C ILE A 3 -21.99 17.19 20.73
N HIS A 4 -21.15 17.87 19.95
CA HIS A 4 -21.18 17.83 18.50
C HIS A 4 -19.87 17.22 18.04
N ASP A 5 -20.01 16.05 17.42
CA ASP A 5 -19.08 15.34 16.55
C ASP A 5 -17.59 15.60 16.80
N LEU A 6 -16.95 14.65 17.49
CA LEU A 6 -15.57 14.34 17.17
C LEU A 6 -15.54 14.01 15.67
N PRO A 7 -14.66 14.64 14.85
CA PRO A 7 -14.56 14.28 13.45
C PRO A 7 -14.33 12.78 13.37
N LYS A 8 -15.21 12.06 12.66
CA LYS A 8 -14.95 10.67 12.27
C LYS A 8 -13.53 10.64 11.74
N LEU A 9 -12.63 9.94 12.43
CA LEU A 9 -11.31 9.62 11.89
C LEU A 9 -11.55 9.05 10.50
N GLU A 10 -11.25 9.85 9.48
CA GLU A 10 -11.42 9.44 8.10
C GLU A 10 -10.52 8.22 7.92
N THR A 11 -11.13 7.06 7.68
CA THR A 11 -10.37 5.86 7.38
C THR A 11 -9.55 6.16 6.13
N PRO A 12 -8.21 6.01 6.18
CA PRO A 12 -7.36 6.43 5.06
C PRO A 12 -7.75 5.66 3.80
N THR A 13 -7.63 6.30 2.64
CA THR A 13 -7.81 5.65 1.33
C THR A 13 -6.51 5.00 0.88
N CYS A 14 -6.60 4.01 0.00
CA CYS A 14 -5.42 3.42 -0.63
C CYS A 14 -4.66 4.47 -1.47
N ASP A 15 -3.38 4.67 -1.20
CA ASP A 15 -2.51 5.65 -1.89
C ASP A 15 -1.97 5.14 -3.24
N SER A 16 -2.38 3.93 -3.66
CA SER A 16 -1.88 3.34 -4.90
C SER A 16 -2.42 4.07 -6.13
N ARG A 17 -1.51 4.52 -7.00
CA ARG A 17 -1.85 5.25 -8.24
C ARG A 17 -2.71 4.47 -9.24
N ILE A 18 -2.78 3.14 -9.12
CA ILE A 18 -3.70 2.31 -9.92
C ILE A 18 -5.17 2.76 -9.77
N HIS A 19 -5.51 3.38 -8.65
CA HIS A 19 -6.86 3.85 -8.34
C HIS A 19 -7.17 5.25 -8.87
N GLU A 20 -6.22 5.93 -9.54
CA GLU A 20 -6.44 7.27 -10.09
C GLU A 20 -7.37 7.23 -11.32
N PHE A 21 -7.28 6.18 -12.14
CA PHE A 21 -8.03 6.07 -13.40
C PHE A 21 -8.42 4.63 -13.75
N GLY A 22 -9.52 4.48 -14.48
CA GLY A 22 -9.94 3.19 -15.04
C GLY A 22 -10.76 2.31 -14.07
N PRO A 23 -10.81 0.99 -14.31
CA PRO A 23 -11.75 0.09 -13.62
C PRO A 23 -11.44 -0.13 -12.13
N PHE A 24 -10.28 0.34 -11.66
CA PHE A 24 -9.85 0.23 -10.28
C PHE A 24 -10.08 1.52 -9.48
N ALA A 25 -10.59 2.59 -10.11
CA ALA A 25 -11.01 3.81 -9.44
C ALA A 25 -12.48 3.66 -8.97
N PRO A 26 -12.87 4.32 -7.85
CA PRO A 26 -12.04 5.11 -6.96
C PRO A 26 -11.21 4.24 -6.01
N ALA A 27 -10.25 4.87 -5.30
CA ALA A 27 -9.47 4.19 -4.28
C ALA A 27 -10.38 3.64 -3.17
N PRO A 28 -10.26 2.35 -2.82
CA PRO A 28 -10.95 1.80 -1.66
C PRO A 28 -10.32 2.32 -0.37
N THR A 29 -11.02 2.11 0.75
CA THR A 29 -10.43 2.25 2.08
C THR A 29 -9.16 1.40 2.20
N ALA A 30 -8.12 1.96 2.81
CA ALA A 30 -6.92 1.22 3.15
C ALA A 30 -7.16 0.36 4.40
N ASP A 31 -6.60 -0.84 4.38
CA ASP A 31 -6.66 -1.77 5.50
C ASP A 31 -5.30 -1.85 6.23
N TYR A 32 -4.24 -1.35 5.59
CA TYR A 32 -2.86 -1.52 6.05
C TYR A 32 -2.06 -0.22 5.91
N TRP A 33 -1.12 -0.06 6.83
CA TRP A 33 0.08 0.75 6.60
C TRP A 33 1.17 -0.15 6.02
N ALA A 34 1.88 0.33 5.01
CA ALA A 34 2.93 -0.43 4.33
C ALA A 34 4.19 0.41 4.12
N ASP A 35 5.34 -0.25 4.18
CA ASP A 35 6.67 0.31 3.99
C ASP A 35 7.46 -0.53 2.97
N TRP A 36 7.84 0.12 1.88
CA TRP A 36 8.63 -0.43 0.79
C TRP A 36 10.11 -0.18 1.05
N HIS A 37 10.78 -1.13 1.70
CA HIS A 37 12.22 -1.12 2.00
C HIS A 37 12.69 0.17 2.72
N GLY A 38 11.84 0.82 3.51
CA GLY A 38 12.16 2.10 4.17
C GLY A 38 12.22 3.30 3.21
N CYS A 39 11.94 3.10 1.93
CA CYS A 39 12.05 4.13 0.90
C CYS A 39 10.72 4.86 0.65
N HIS A 40 9.59 4.16 0.88
CA HIS A 40 8.27 4.73 0.67
C HIS A 40 7.29 4.11 1.67
N GLN A 41 6.54 4.96 2.37
CA GLN A 41 5.51 4.55 3.33
C GLN A 41 4.17 5.08 2.85
N ALA A 42 3.15 4.22 2.87
CA ALA A 42 1.83 4.57 2.35
C ALA A 42 0.71 3.73 2.97
N PHE A 43 -0.52 4.20 2.84
CA PHE A 43 -1.72 3.43 3.14
C PHE A 43 -2.10 2.57 1.95
N ALA A 44 -2.37 1.29 2.20
CA ALA A 44 -2.64 0.31 1.15
C ALA A 44 -3.87 -0.54 1.46
N CYS A 45 -4.66 -0.83 0.43
CA CYS A 45 -5.72 -1.83 0.52
C CYS A 45 -5.14 -3.24 0.38
N ARG A 46 -5.88 -4.24 0.86
CA ARG A 46 -5.47 -5.66 0.73
C ARG A 46 -5.11 -6.06 -0.70
N ALA A 47 -5.90 -5.64 -1.68
CA ALA A 47 -5.73 -6.05 -3.08
C ALA A 47 -4.36 -5.61 -3.65
N CYS A 48 -3.92 -4.39 -3.35
CA CYS A 48 -2.61 -3.89 -3.79
C CYS A 48 -1.47 -4.69 -3.16
N LEU A 49 -1.56 -4.98 -1.87
CA LEU A 49 -0.55 -5.75 -1.14
C LEU A 49 -0.44 -7.19 -1.64
N THR A 50 -1.58 -7.85 -1.88
CA THR A 50 -1.61 -9.19 -2.51
C THR A 50 -1.00 -9.18 -3.91
N ALA A 51 -1.33 -8.20 -4.74
CA ALA A 51 -0.78 -8.09 -6.09
C ALA A 51 0.76 -7.94 -6.10
N ILE A 52 1.33 -7.26 -5.10
CA ILE A 52 2.79 -7.17 -4.93
C ILE A 52 3.37 -8.52 -4.48
N ALA A 53 2.76 -9.17 -3.50
CA ALA A 53 3.20 -10.49 -3.04
C ALA A 53 3.21 -11.53 -4.18
N ASP A 54 2.20 -11.52 -5.05
CA ASP A 54 2.07 -12.43 -6.19
C ASP A 54 3.12 -12.21 -7.29
N ARG A 55 3.91 -11.12 -7.23
CA ARG A 55 5.01 -10.88 -8.16
C ARG A 55 6.30 -11.58 -7.75
N PHE A 56 6.55 -11.77 -6.47
CA PHE A 56 7.80 -12.35 -5.95
C PHE A 56 8.05 -13.82 -6.33
N PRO A 57 7.04 -14.67 -6.57
CA PRO A 57 7.28 -16.00 -7.12
C PRO A 57 7.89 -16.02 -8.53
N ARG A 58 7.89 -14.89 -9.25
CA ARG A 58 8.42 -14.80 -10.60
C ARG A 58 9.95 -14.65 -10.56
N PRO A 59 10.70 -15.20 -11.54
CA PRO A 59 12.16 -15.11 -11.58
C PRO A 59 12.67 -13.71 -11.97
N ILE A 60 11.88 -12.65 -11.75
CA ILE A 60 12.18 -11.28 -12.15
C ILE A 60 12.20 -10.44 -10.87
N PRO A 61 13.34 -9.81 -10.52
CA PRO A 61 13.41 -8.92 -9.38
C PRO A 61 12.46 -7.72 -9.51
N ILE A 62 11.98 -7.23 -8.38
CA ILE A 62 11.27 -5.94 -8.30
C ILE A 62 12.28 -4.87 -7.91
N ASN A 63 12.37 -3.80 -8.69
CA ASN A 63 13.21 -2.65 -8.36
C ASN A 63 12.42 -1.67 -7.50
N CYS A 64 12.99 -1.22 -6.38
CA CYS A 64 12.39 -0.19 -5.56
C CYS A 64 12.38 1.15 -6.30
N GLY A 65 11.23 1.81 -6.38
CA GLY A 65 11.10 3.11 -7.05
C GLY A 65 11.83 4.26 -6.35
N GLY A 66 12.24 4.09 -5.09
CA GLY A 66 12.95 5.13 -4.32
C GLY A 66 14.48 5.03 -4.38
N CYS A 67 15.03 3.81 -4.25
CA CYS A 67 16.49 3.59 -4.22
C CYS A 67 17.02 2.75 -5.39
N GLU A 68 16.16 2.30 -6.29
CA GLU A 68 16.48 1.48 -7.48
C GLU A 68 17.08 0.09 -7.18
N GLN A 69 17.24 -0.28 -5.91
CA GLN A 69 17.70 -1.61 -5.52
C GLN A 69 16.72 -2.70 -5.95
N ALA A 70 17.27 -3.82 -6.40
CA ALA A 70 16.51 -4.98 -6.85
C ALA A 70 16.26 -5.97 -5.70
N PHE A 71 15.03 -6.44 -5.56
CA PHE A 71 14.61 -7.40 -4.54
C PHE A 71 14.02 -8.66 -5.17
N THR A 72 14.48 -9.81 -4.70
CA THR A 72 13.97 -11.13 -5.10
C THR A 72 13.11 -11.79 -4.02
N GLN A 73 13.05 -11.21 -2.82
CA GLN A 73 12.25 -11.70 -1.70
C GLN A 73 11.28 -10.63 -1.22
N LEU A 74 10.04 -11.03 -0.95
CA LEU A 74 9.00 -10.13 -0.46
C LEU A 74 9.38 -9.52 0.90
N ALA A 75 9.93 -10.33 1.80
CA ALA A 75 10.27 -9.92 3.15
C ALA A 75 11.35 -8.82 3.20
N ASP A 76 12.24 -8.77 2.20
CA ASP A 76 13.28 -7.75 2.09
C ASP A 76 12.74 -6.44 1.48
N TYR A 77 11.66 -6.55 0.70
CA TYR A 77 11.10 -5.43 -0.06
C TYR A 77 9.96 -4.72 0.67
N LEU A 78 9.10 -5.45 1.38
CA LEU A 78 7.82 -4.93 1.83
C LEU A 78 7.49 -5.43 3.24
N THR A 79 7.28 -4.47 4.14
CA THR A 79 6.71 -4.70 5.47
C THR A 79 5.34 -4.02 5.53
N TRP A 80 4.34 -4.68 6.11
CA TRP A 80 3.03 -4.07 6.32
C TRP A 80 2.43 -4.46 7.65
N ARG A 81 1.47 -3.68 8.13
CA ARG A 81 0.65 -3.99 9.32
C ARG A 81 -0.77 -3.46 9.16
N PRO A 82 -1.77 -4.10 9.77
CA PRO A 82 -3.14 -3.58 9.82
C PRO A 82 -3.18 -2.18 10.46
N LEU A 83 -4.16 -1.38 10.06
CA LEU A 83 -4.47 -0.07 10.66
C LEU A 83 -5.22 -0.17 11.99
#